data_AF-A0A2M7X321-F1
#
_entry.id   AF-A0A2M7X321-F1
#
_cell.length_a   1.000
_cell.length_b   1.000
_cell.length_c   1.000
_cell.angle_alpha   90.00
_cell.angle_beta   90.00
_cell.angle_gamma   90.00
#
_symmetry.space_group_name_H-M   'P 1'
#
loop_
_entity.id
_entity.type
_entity.pdbx_description
1 polymer ?
#
loop_
_entity_poly.entity_id
_entity_poly.type
_entity_poly.pdbx_seq_one_letter_code
_entity_poly.pdbx_strand_id
1 'polypeptide(L)' 'MQFYAVQIKEKVEVAPDQVTVVVMENGRSAAKAEVEHNGKPLKLFKFLSEDSKKELLEQGATDGGKMEPKTSE' A
#
# COMPACT_ATOMS: atom_id res chain seq x y z
N MET A 1 10.49 -2.05 -2.31
CA MET A 1 10.27 -2.23 -0.86
C MET A 1 9.80 -3.65 -0.58
N GLN A 2 10.18 -4.25 0.56
CA GLN A 2 9.72 -5.59 0.94
C GLN A 2 8.45 -5.54 1.82
N PHE A 3 7.42 -6.26 1.39
CA PHE A 3 6.18 -6.48 2.13
C PHE A 3 6.16 -7.92 2.66
N TYR A 4 5.67 -8.11 3.89
CA TYR A 4 5.41 -9.44 4.40
C TYR A 4 4.00 -9.86 4.04
N ALA A 5 3.89 -10.80 3.10
CA ALA A 5 2.63 -11.34 2.63
C ALA A 5 2.16 -12.43 3.60
N VAL A 6 1.35 -12.06 4.60
CA VAL A 6 0.87 -13.00 5.63
C VAL A 6 0.11 -14.19 5.00
N GLN A 7 -0.52 -13.99 3.84
CA GLN A 7 -1.24 -15.03 3.11
C GLN A 7 -0.34 -16.20 2.68
N ILE A 8 0.89 -15.91 2.25
CA ILE A 8 1.87 -16.92 1.82
C ILE A 8 3.02 -17.09 2.83
N LYS A 9 3.04 -16.26 3.90
CA LYS A 9 4.09 -16.19 4.92
C LYS A 9 5.48 -15.87 4.38
N GLU A 10 5.55 -15.25 3.21
CA GLU A 10 6.78 -14.89 2.53
C GLU A 10 6.95 -13.37 2.39
N LYS A 11 8.18 -12.95 2.14
CA LYS A 11 8.49 -11.55 1.80
C LYS A 11 8.40 -11.40 0.29
N VAL A 12 7.58 -10.45 -0.15
CA VAL A 12 7.48 -10.10 -1.56
C VAL A 12 8.11 -8.73 -1.75
N GLU A 13 9.01 -8.63 -2.72
CA GLU A 13 9.55 -7.35 -3.15
C GLU A 13 8.58 -6.70 -4.12
N VAL A 14 8.17 -5.48 -3.80
CA VAL A 14 7.26 -4.68 -4.60
C VAL A 14 7.98 -3.40 -4.99
N ALA A 15 7.95 -3.09 -6.27
CA ALA A 15 8.50 -1.84 -6.77
C ALA A 15 7.65 -0.65 -6.28
N PRO A 16 8.27 0.50 -5.96
CA PRO A 16 7.54 1.64 -5.41
C PRO A 16 6.43 2.13 -6.36
N ASP A 17 6.60 2.03 -7.68
CA ASP A 17 5.57 2.39 -8.66
C ASP A 17 4.28 1.56 -8.53
N GLN A 18 4.39 0.31 -8.05
CA GLN A 18 3.26 -0.58 -7.81
C GLN A 18 2.63 -0.40 -6.42
N VAL A 19 3.22 0.46 -5.59
CA VAL A 19 2.69 0.79 -4.26
C VAL A 19 1.74 1.97 -4.39
N THR A 20 0.55 1.82 -3.82
CA THR A 20 -0.41 2.89 -3.63
C THR A 20 -0.44 3.32 -2.16
N VAL A 21 -0.09 4.56 -1.90
CA VAL A 21 -0.19 5.15 -0.55
C VAL A 21 -1.61 5.67 -0.37
N VAL A 22 -2.32 5.15 0.63
CA VAL A 22 -3.65 5.61 1.01
C VAL A 22 -3.62 6.23 2.40
N VAL A 23 -4.37 7.32 2.59
CA VAL A 23 -4.60 7.89 3.92
C VAL A 23 -5.95 7.38 4.43
N MET A 24 -5.92 6.65 5.54
CA MET A 24 -7.11 6.11 6.20
C MET A 24 -7.84 7.22 6.98
N GLU A 25 -9.12 6.99 7.28
CA GLU A 25 -9.99 7.94 7.99
C GLU A 25 -9.39 8.43 9.33
N ASN A 26 -8.68 7.54 10.02
CA ASN A 26 -8.00 7.83 11.30
C ASN A 26 -6.74 8.70 11.13
N GLY A 27 -6.49 9.27 9.95
CA GLY A 27 -5.30 10.06 9.61
C GLY A 27 -4.03 9.23 9.37
N ARG A 28 -4.09 7.91 9.56
CA ARG A 28 -2.94 7.01 9.37
C ARG A 28 -2.72 6.71 7.89
N SER A 29 -1.47 6.79 7.46
CA SER A 29 -1.08 6.42 6.10
C SER A 29 -0.79 4.93 6.02
N ALA A 30 -1.09 4.31 4.88
CA ALA A 30 -0.78 2.92 4.62
C ALA A 30 -0.41 2.71 3.15
N ALA A 31 0.61 1.90 2.92
CA ALA A 31 0.92 1.36 1.61
C ALA A 31 0.05 0.15 1.34
N LYS A 32 -0.62 0.17 0.19
CA LYS A 32 -1.27 -0.97 -0.44
C LYS A 32 -0.46 -1.36 -1.67
N ALA A 33 -0.28 -2.65 -1.88
CA ALA A 33 0.24 -3.17 -3.13
C ALA A 33 -0.55 -4.43 -3.50
N GLU A 34 -0.80 -4.62 -4.79
CA GLU A 34 -1.40 -5.84 -5.29
C GLU A 34 -0.40 -6.50 -6.23
N VAL A 35 0.00 -7.71 -5.88
CA VAL A 35 0.96 -8.49 -6.68
C VAL A 35 0.31 -9.81 -7.06
N GLU A 36 0.52 -10.26 -8.29
CA GLU A 36 0.10 -11.59 -8.69
C GLU A 36 1.14 -12.61 -8.21
N HIS A 37 0.70 -13.64 -7.50
CA HIS A 37 1.54 -14.73 -7.08
C HIS A 37 0.81 -16.05 -7.29
N ASN A 38 1.40 -16.96 -8.07
CA ASN A 38 0.77 -18.23 -8.46
C ASN A 38 -0.63 -18.06 -9.10
N GLY A 39 -0.80 -17.04 -9.95
CA GLY A 39 -2.07 -16.74 -10.64
C GLY A 39 -3.19 -16.23 -9.71
N LYS A 40 -2.84 -15.80 -8.49
CA LYS A 40 -3.77 -15.22 -7.53
C LYS A 40 -3.30 -13.82 -7.12
N PRO A 41 -4.19 -12.82 -7.05
CA PRO A 41 -3.85 -11.51 -6.54
C PRO A 41 -3.62 -11.59 -5.02
N LEU A 42 -2.42 -11.20 -4.58
CA LEU A 42 -2.07 -11.00 -3.19
C LEU A 42 -2.16 -9.52 -2.86
N LYS A 43 -2.98 -9.22 -1.85
CA LYS A 43 -3.15 -7.86 -1.35
C LYS A 43 -2.22 -7.64 -0.17
N LEU A 44 -1.21 -6.82 -0.41
CA LEU A 44 -0.22 -6.43 0.57
C LEU A 44 -0.65 -5.11 1.20
N PHE A 45 -0.58 -5.07 2.52
CA PHE A 45 -0.92 -3.87 3.29
C PHE A 45 0.14 -3.64 4.35
N LYS A 46 0.64 -2.40 4.43
CA LYS A 46 1.60 -1.99 5.44
C LYS A 46 1.28 -0.58 5.92
N PHE A 47 1.11 -0.41 7.22
CA PHE A 47 1.02 0.91 7.81
C PHE A 47 2.33 1.67 7.62
N LEU A 48 2.23 2.94 7.26
CA LEU A 48 3.36 3.82 7.05
C LEU A 48 3.34 4.92 8.10
N SER A 49 4.53 5.23 8.61
CA SER A 49 4.78 6.50 9.28
C SER A 49 4.83 7.64 8.26
N GLU A 50 4.77 8.89 8.74
CA GLU A 50 4.85 10.07 7.88
C GLU A 50 6.11 10.09 7.01
N ASP A 51 7.27 9.73 7.59
CA ASP A 51 8.54 9.62 6.87
C ASP A 51 8.48 8.57 5.76
N SER A 52 7.98 7.36 6.07
CA SER A 52 7.88 6.27 5.10
C SER A 52 6.88 6.59 3.98
N LYS A 53 5.81 7.32 4.29
CA LYS A 53 4.88 7.84 3.27
C LYS A 53 5.63 8.78 2.32
N LYS A 54 6.35 9.75 2.86
CA LYS A 54 7.07 10.73 2.05
C LYS A 54 8.11 10.05 1.16
N GLU A 55 8.90 9.15 1.74
CA GLU A 55 9.91 8.38 1.01
C GLU A 55 9.31 7.55 -0.14
N LEU A 56 8.18 6.89 0.08
CA LEU A 56 7.51 6.12 -0.98
C LEU A 56 6.99 7.02 -2.11
N LEU A 57 6.39 8.16 -1.77
CA LEU A 57 5.93 9.13 -2.77
C LEU A 57 7.10 9.69 -3.58
N GLU A 58 8.24 9.97 -2.94
CA GLU A 58 9.47 10.40 -3.63
C GLU A 58 10.07 9.30 -4.52
N GLN A 59 9.89 8.03 -4.16
CA GLN A 59 10.30 6.88 -4.98
C GLN A 59 9.34 6.58 -6.15
N GLY A 60 8.27 7.37 -6.32
CA GLY A 60 7.31 7.21 -7.41
C GLY A 60 6.08 6.35 -7.07
N ALA A 61 5.80 6.14 -5.78
CA ALA A 61 4.55 5.49 -5.38
C ALA A 61 3.33 6.33 -5.76
N THR A 62 2.24 5.63 -6.08
CA THR A 62 0.98 6.26 -6.44
C THR A 62 0.32 6.84 -5.19
N ASP A 63 0.01 8.14 -5.17
CA ASP A 63 -0.86 8.72 -4.16
C ASP A 63 -2.31 8.30 -4.45
N GLY A 64 -2.85 7.41 -3.63
CA GLY A 64 -4.23 6.94 -3.73
C GLY A 64 -5.24 7.89 -3.08
N GLY A 65 -4.80 9.07 -2.64
CA GLY A 65 -5.63 10.05 -1.95
C GLY A 65 -6.11 9.61 -0.56
N LYS A 66 -6.88 10.50 0.05
CA LYS A 66 -7.65 10.19 1.26
C LYS A 66 -8.76 9.24 0.85
N MET A 67 -8.88 8.10 1.53
CA MET A 67 -10.04 7.22 1.34
C MET A 67 -11.24 7.93 1.96
N GLU A 68 -11.88 8.79 1.18
CA GLU A 68 -13.15 9.39 1.56
C GLU A 68 -14.21 8.29 1.53
N PRO A 69 -15.00 8.09 2.61
CA PRO A 69 -16.16 7.23 2.51
C PRO A 69 -17.04 7.82 1.41
N LYS A 70 -17.43 7.00 0.43
CA LYS A 70 -18.56 7.35 -0.42
C LYS A 70 -19.75 7.51 0.51
N THR A 71 -20.10 8.76 0.84
CA THR A 71 -21.42 9.07 1.36
C THR A 71 -22.36 8.75 0.20
N SER A 72 -22.86 7.52 0.16
CA SER A 72 -24.04 7.22 -0.62
C SER A 72 -25.18 8.02 0.00
N GLU A 73 -25.68 8.96 -0.79
CA GLU A 73 -26.82 9.84 -0.53
C GLU A 73 -28.11 9.06 -0.24
#